data_AF-A0AAN4YH69-F1
#
_entry.id   AF-A0AAN4YH69-F1
#
_cell.length_a   1.000
_cell.length_b   1.000
_cell.length_c   1.000
_cell.angle_alpha   90.00
_cell.angle_beta   90.00
_cell.angle_gamma   90.00
#
_symmetry.space_group_name_H-M   'P 1'
#
loop_
_entity.id
_entity.type
_entity.pdbx_description
1 polymer ?
#
loop_
_entity_poly.entity_id
_entity_poly.type
_entity_poly.pdbx_seq_one_letter_code
_entity_poly.pdbx_strand_id
1 'polypeptide(L)'
;MAEHVVAPIGKRLMVQVIDDVADRDPERKVCAVPKGSEISDGFFDLTFRELAHAVNYMSWWIVEAFGRSSTMETLTYLGANDIRYLVMVMACNKTGYKVGWWICLIPST
;
A
#
# COMPACT_ATOMS: atom_id res chain seq x y z
N MET A 1 -11.57 2.65 30.07
CA MET A 1 -12.57 2.67 28.98
C MET A 1 -12.19 3.80 28.04
N ALA A 2 -11.40 3.51 27.01
CA ALA A 2 -11.00 4.53 26.04
C ALA A 2 -12.15 4.73 25.05
N GLU A 3 -12.63 5.96 24.95
CA GLU A 3 -13.67 6.38 24.04
C GLU A 3 -13.17 6.16 22.59
N HIS A 4 -13.83 5.25 21.88
CA HIS A 4 -13.53 4.99 20.48
C HIS A 4 -14.10 6.16 19.66
N VAL A 5 -13.31 7.21 19.45
CA VAL A 5 -13.65 8.32 18.55
C VAL A 5 -13.84 7.74 17.15
N VAL A 6 -15.09 7.51 16.75
CA VAL A 6 -15.43 7.03 15.40
C VAL A 6 -15.24 8.23 14.48
N ALA A 7 -14.11 8.25 13.76
CA ALA A 7 -13.91 9.20 12.67
C ALA A 7 -15.12 9.14 11.71
N PRO A 8 -15.56 10.28 11.14
CA PRO A 8 -16.72 10.30 10.24
C PRO A 8 -16.58 9.27 9.13
N ILE A 9 -17.62 8.46 8.92
CA ILE A 9 -17.63 7.37 7.93
C ILE A 9 -17.29 7.96 6.55
N GLY A 10 -16.36 7.32 5.85
CA GLY A 10 -15.95 7.72 4.50
C GLY A 10 -14.95 8.88 4.41
N LYS A 11 -14.49 9.46 5.53
CA LYS A 11 -13.49 10.55 5.52
C LYS A 11 -12.03 10.09 5.72
N ARG A 12 -11.79 8.79 5.86
CA ARG A 12 -10.45 8.23 6.07
C ARG A 12 -9.91 7.64 4.77
N LEU A 13 -8.65 7.91 4.51
CA LEU A 13 -7.89 7.18 3.50
C LEU A 13 -7.57 5.78 4.02
N MET A 14 -7.55 4.79 3.13
CA MET A 14 -7.22 3.40 3.50
C MET A 14 -5.87 3.31 4.20
N VAL A 15 -4.92 4.17 3.81
CA VAL A 15 -3.59 4.21 4.42
C VAL A 15 -3.61 4.66 5.89
N GLN A 16 -4.52 5.56 6.27
CA GLN A 16 -4.70 5.96 7.68
C GLN A 16 -5.22 4.78 8.51
N VAL A 17 -6.08 3.94 7.93
CA VAL A 17 -6.57 2.74 8.61
C VAL A 17 -5.44 1.71 8.79
N ILE A 18 -4.55 1.57 7.80
CA ILE A 18 -3.38 0.70 7.91
C ILE A 18 -2.47 1.18 9.04
N ASP A 19 -2.15 2.48 9.09
CA ASP A 19 -1.33 3.06 10.15
C ASP A 19 -2.02 2.89 11.52
N ASP A 20 -3.32 3.18 11.63
CA ASP A 20 -4.09 3.02 12.88
C ASP A 20 -4.09 1.57 13.39
N VAL A 21 -4.14 0.58 12.49
CA VAL A 21 -4.12 -0.84 12.86
C VAL A 21 -2.69 -1.28 13.21
N ALA A 22 -1.68 -0.79 12.49
CA ALA A 22 -0.28 -1.06 12.82
C ALA A 22 0.09 -0.56 14.23
N ASP A 23 -0.49 0.57 14.67
CA ASP A 23 -0.28 1.09 16.02
C ASP A 23 -1.02 0.28 17.10
N ARG A 24 -2.23 -0.20 16.81
CA ARG A 24 -3.09 -0.90 17.79
C ARG A 24 -2.83 -2.39 17.90
N ASP A 25 -2.58 -3.04 16.77
CA ASP A 25 -2.41 -4.48 16.64
C ASP A 25 -1.38 -4.80 15.55
N PRO A 26 -0.09 -4.53 15.81
CA PRO A 26 0.97 -4.58 14.81
C PRO A 26 1.19 -5.98 14.22
N GLU A 27 1.02 -7.03 15.03
CA GLU A 27 1.28 -8.42 14.66
C GLU A 27 0.11 -9.06 13.91
N ARG A 28 -1.00 -8.32 13.74
CA ARG A 28 -2.13 -8.77 12.94
C ARG A 28 -1.69 -9.02 11.51
N LYS A 29 -2.06 -10.18 10.99
CA LYS A 29 -1.76 -10.58 9.61
C LYS A 29 -2.68 -9.84 8.64
N VAL A 30 -2.08 -9.27 7.60
CA VAL A 30 -2.78 -8.67 6.45
C VAL A 30 -3.02 -9.73 5.39
N CYS A 31 -1.97 -10.44 4.99
CA CYS A 31 -2.02 -11.46 3.96
C CYS A 31 -0.85 -12.44 4.13
N ALA A 32 -0.99 -13.62 3.51
CA ALA A 32 0.10 -14.56 3.32
C ALA A 32 0.65 -14.38 1.90
N VAL A 33 1.96 -14.13 1.79
CA VAL A 33 2.64 -13.85 0.52
C VAL A 33 3.51 -15.06 0.15
N PRO A 34 3.45 -15.57 -1.09
CA PRO A 34 4.30 -16.67 -1.52
C PRO A 34 5.78 -16.25 -1.52
N LYS A 35 6.66 -17.12 -1.02
CA LYS A 35 8.10 -16.86 -0.98
C LYS A 35 8.78 -17.00 -2.35
N GLY A 36 8.17 -17.76 -3.26
CA GLY A 36 8.69 -18.04 -4.60
C GLY A 36 7.58 -18.36 -5.59
N SER A 37 7.97 -18.88 -6.75
CA SER A 37 7.02 -19.25 -7.82
C SER A 37 6.34 -20.59 -7.56
N GLU A 38 6.96 -21.46 -6.75
CA GLU A 38 6.43 -22.77 -6.45
C GLU A 38 5.70 -22.78 -5.11
N ILE A 39 4.62 -23.55 -5.02
CA ILE A 39 3.85 -23.70 -3.77
C ILE A 39 4.73 -24.30 -2.65
N SER A 40 5.71 -25.13 -3.04
CA SER A 40 6.67 -25.75 -2.11
C SER A 40 7.57 -24.74 -1.40
N ASP A 41 7.76 -23.54 -1.96
CA ASP A 41 8.59 -22.49 -1.35
C ASP A 41 7.93 -21.90 -0.10
N GLY A 42 6.63 -22.17 0.08
CA GLY A 42 5.85 -21.76 1.23
C GLY A 42 5.44 -20.29 1.19
N PHE A 43 4.83 -19.85 2.28
CA PHE A 43 4.31 -18.50 2.44
C PHE A 43 4.95 -17.84 3.65
N PHE A 44 5.04 -16.51 3.63
CA PHE A 44 5.28 -15.73 4.83
C PHE A 44 4.06 -14.86 5.11
N ASP A 45 3.75 -14.70 6.39
CA ASP A 45 2.66 -13.84 6.81
C ASP A 45 3.18 -12.41 6.88
N LEU A 46 2.54 -11.50 6.15
CA LEU A 46 2.81 -10.08 6.23
C LEU A 46 1.92 -9.46 7.30
N THR A 47 2.55 -8.78 8.27
CA THR A 47 1.87 -8.09 9.36
C THR A 47 1.48 -6.66 8.99
N PHE A 48 0.55 -6.05 9.75
CA PHE A 48 0.21 -4.63 9.58
C PHE A 48 1.42 -3.72 9.87
N ARG A 49 2.27 -4.08 10.82
CA ARG A 49 3.53 -3.38 11.09
C ARG A 49 4.43 -3.34 9.87
N GLU A 50 4.69 -4.49 9.26
CA GLU A 50 5.54 -4.60 8.08
C GLU A 50 4.95 -3.87 6.88
N LEU A 51 3.63 -3.97 6.68
CA LEU A 51 2.94 -3.24 5.63
C LEU A 51 3.08 -1.72 5.81
N ALA A 52 2.82 -1.19 7.01
CA ALA A 52 2.95 0.24 7.28
C ALA A 52 4.39 0.72 7.08
N HIS A 53 5.39 -0.07 7.51
CA HIS A 53 6.80 0.21 7.28
C HIS A 53 7.15 0.23 5.79
N ALA A 54 6.69 -0.75 5.01
CA ALA A 54 6.91 -0.82 3.57
C ALA A 54 6.29 0.39 2.85
N VAL A 55 5.06 0.77 3.22
CA VAL A 55 4.38 1.96 2.68
C VAL A 55 5.15 3.24 3.02
N ASN A 56 5.61 3.37 4.26
CA ASN A 56 6.39 4.54 4.69
C ASN A 56 7.69 4.63 3.91
N TYR A 57 8.45 3.54 3.82
CA TYR A 57 9.68 3.48 3.04
C TYR A 57 9.45 3.87 1.57
N MET A 58 8.41 3.30 0.95
CA MET A 58 8.04 3.61 -0.43
C MET A 58 7.64 5.09 -0.59
N SER A 59 6.94 5.66 0.39
CA SER A 59 6.56 7.08 0.38
C SER A 59 7.79 7.98 0.42
N TRP A 60 8.78 7.66 1.27
CA TRP A 60 10.05 8.39 1.31
C TRP A 60 10.78 8.35 -0.02
N TRP A 61 10.89 7.16 -0.63
CA TRP A 61 11.51 7.01 -1.94
C TRP A 61 10.78 7.81 -3.04
N ILE A 62 9.44 7.84 -3.04
CA ILE A 62 8.69 8.64 -4.03
C ILE A 62 9.00 10.13 -3.85
N VAL A 63 9.06 10.61 -2.61
CA VAL A 63 9.38 12.02 -2.32
C VAL A 63 10.81 12.36 -2.76
N GLU A 64 11.76 11.46 -2.55
CA GLU A 64 13.15 11.65 -2.99
C GLU A 64 13.29 11.62 -4.52
N ALA A 65 12.57 10.74 -5.20
CA ALA A 65 12.67 10.55 -6.65
C ALA A 65 11.88 11.59 -7.47
N PHE A 66 10.68 11.95 -7.02
CA PHE A 66 9.71 12.76 -7.79
C PHE A 66 9.24 14.01 -7.05
N GLY A 67 9.51 14.12 -5.75
CA GLY A 67 8.94 15.16 -4.90
C GLY A 67 7.55 14.80 -4.38
N ARG A 68 6.86 15.79 -3.80
CA ARG A 68 5.45 15.68 -3.41
C ARG A 68 4.59 16.30 -4.51
N SER A 69 3.52 15.62 -4.91
CA SER A 69 2.58 16.19 -5.88
C SER A 69 1.50 17.01 -5.18
N SER A 70 1.16 18.16 -5.76
CA SER A 70 0.02 19.00 -5.38
C SER A 70 -1.15 18.85 -6.36
N THR A 71 -0.94 18.16 -7.48
CA THR A 71 -1.86 18.07 -8.62
C THR A 71 -2.43 16.67 -8.83
N MET A 72 -2.07 15.69 -7.98
CA MET A 72 -2.46 14.28 -8.15
C MET A 72 -2.09 13.69 -9.51
N GLU A 73 -0.81 13.87 -9.87
CA GLU A 73 -0.22 13.22 -11.03
C GLU A 73 -0.25 11.70 -10.92
N THR A 74 -0.28 11.03 -12.06
CA THR A 74 -0.37 9.57 -12.14
C THR A 74 1.01 8.95 -12.19
N LEU A 75 1.31 8.04 -11.25
CA LEU A 75 2.46 7.14 -11.32
C LEU A 75 2.02 5.77 -11.84
N THR A 76 2.72 5.25 -12.83
CA THR A 76 2.43 3.93 -13.41
C THR A 76 3.22 2.86 -12.66
N TYR A 77 2.54 1.86 -12.11
CA TYR A 77 3.19 0.66 -11.60
C TYR A 77 3.34 -0.39 -12.71
N LEU A 78 4.58 -0.81 -12.96
CA LEU A 78 4.91 -1.86 -13.92
C LEU A 78 5.45 -3.08 -13.16
N GLY A 79 4.62 -4.11 -13.01
CA GLY A 79 4.98 -5.32 -12.27
C GLY A 79 3.82 -6.31 -12.17
N ALA A 80 4.09 -7.45 -11.54
CA ALA A 80 3.07 -8.46 -11.23
C ALA A 80 2.00 -7.89 -10.27
N ASN A 81 0.79 -8.44 -10.33
CA ASN A 81 -0.26 -8.12 -9.35
C ASN A 81 0.04 -8.86 -8.04
N ASP A 82 0.87 -8.25 -7.20
CA ASP A 82 1.20 -8.75 -5.87
C ASP A 82 1.09 -7.63 -4.82
N ILE A 83 1.44 -7.94 -3.57
CA ILE A 83 1.32 -7.01 -2.45
C ILE A 83 2.08 -5.69 -2.64
N ARG A 84 3.12 -5.67 -3.48
CA ARG A 84 3.87 -4.46 -3.82
C ARG A 84 3.00 -3.44 -4.54
N TYR A 85 2.00 -3.89 -5.30
CA TYR A 85 1.01 -2.99 -5.91
C TYR A 85 0.23 -2.24 -4.83
N LEU A 86 -0.22 -2.94 -3.78
CA LEU A 86 -0.89 -2.30 -2.63
C LEU A 86 0.04 -1.28 -1.97
N VAL A 87 1.31 -1.63 -1.73
CA VAL A 87 2.31 -0.72 -1.16
C VAL A 87 2.46 0.54 -2.01
N MET A 88 2.58 0.39 -3.33
CA MET A 88 2.69 1.52 -4.27
C MET A 88 1.46 2.43 -4.22
N VAL A 89 0.25 1.85 -4.23
CA VAL A 89 -1.01 2.59 -4.15
C VAL A 89 -1.07 3.41 -2.85
N MET A 90 -0.74 2.81 -1.71
CA MET A 90 -0.76 3.50 -0.43
C MET A 90 0.30 4.60 -0.34
N ALA A 91 1.50 4.34 -0.87
CA ALA A 91 2.57 5.33 -0.87
C ALA A 91 2.20 6.56 -1.71
N CYS A 92 1.63 6.35 -2.90
CA CYS A 92 1.11 7.43 -3.74
C CYS A 92 0.05 8.27 -3.01
N ASN A 93 -0.87 7.63 -2.29
CA ASN A 93 -1.87 8.34 -1.48
C ASN A 93 -1.21 9.22 -0.39
N LYS A 94 -0.10 8.79 0.23
CA LYS A 94 0.64 9.61 1.22
C LYS A 94 1.41 10.79 0.61
N THR A 95 1.85 10.64 -0.64
CA THR A 95 2.71 11.62 -1.33
C THR A 95 1.95 12.54 -2.28
N GLY A 96 0.62 12.36 -2.41
CA GLY A 96 -0.25 13.19 -3.22
C GLY A 96 -0.34 12.76 -4.69
N TYR A 97 0.06 11.53 -5.01
CA TYR A 97 -0.05 10.94 -6.35
C TYR A 97 -1.22 9.94 -6.42
N LYS A 98 -1.62 9.57 -7.64
CA LYS A 98 -2.50 8.43 -7.91
C LYS A 98 -1.77 7.37 -8.71
N VAL A 99 -2.14 6.11 -8.52
CA VAL A 99 -1.56 5.01 -9.31
C VAL A 99 -2.41 4.75 -10.54
N GLY A 100 -1.77 4.73 -11.71
CA GLY A 100 -2.36 4.29 -12.96
C GLY A 100 -2.02 2.83 -13.24
N TRP A 101 -3.01 2.06 -13.70
CA TRP A 101 -2.80 0.70 -14.19
C TRP A 101 -3.08 0.66 -15.68
N TRP A 102 -2.03 0.81 -16.50
CA TRP A 102 -2.18 0.94 -17.96
C TRP A 102 -2.18 -0.41 -18.69
N ILE A 103 -1.65 -1.49 -18.08
CA ILE A 103 -1.32 -2.70 -18.82
C ILE A 103 -2.51 -3.62 -19.15
N CYS A 104 -3.72 -3.31 -18.69
CA CYS A 104 -4.93 -4.09 -19.03
C CYS A 104 -5.80 -3.44 -20.13
N LEU A 105 -5.40 -2.29 -20.70
CA LEU A 105 -6.20 -1.58 -21.72
C LEU A 105 -5.53 -1.46 -23.10
N ILE A 106 -4.42 -2.15 -23.34
CA ILE A 106 -3.96 -2.36 -24.73
C ILE A 106 -4.85 -3.49 -25.27
N PRO A 107 -5.78 -3.23 -26.21
CA PRO A 107 -6.42 -4.32 -26.92
C PRO A 107 -5.28 -5.11 -27.55
N SER A 108 -5.20 -6.41 -27.25
CA SER A 108 -4.33 -7.32 -27.97
C SER A 108 -4.66 -7.24 -29.46
N THR A 109 -3.91 -6.42 -30.19
CA THR A 109 -3.82 -6.42 -31.65
C THR A 109 -2.67 -7.29 -32.08
#